data_AF-A0A9E1I9X0-F1
#
_entry.id   AF-A0A9E1I9X0-F1
#
_cell.length_a   1.000
_cell.length_b   1.000
_cell.length_c   1.000
_cell.angle_alpha   90.00
_cell.angle_beta   90.00
_cell.angle_gamma   90.00
#
_symmetry.space_group_name_H-M   'P 1'
#
loop_
_entity.id
_entity.type
_entity.pdbx_description
1 polymer ?
#
loop_
_entity_poly.entity_id
_entity_poly.type
_entity_poly.pdbx_seq_one_letter_code
_entity_poly.pdbx_strand_id
1 'polypeptide(L)'
;MDSYKLLFTNNLIAFLAIFLASVAMKYLSGFDAEIGSYLYLPIGAKILVFLLFGRQVLPGVMASCIFCGVILFGSWGGNFVWGAVGALMGALAPLISMWFIQKLKMIDFSNLKDIDFRHILFLIFFTAIIHALSRFVIYAKSEVFSISPIDFLSHYLVGDMLGGIVVIWTVLKILPLFVSATNLSKV
;
A
#
# COMPACT_ATOMS: atom_id res chain seq x y z
N MET A 1 -4.04 -28.32 10.91
CA MET A 1 -3.69 -27.33 11.94
C MET A 1 -2.69 -26.28 11.42
N ASP A 2 -2.15 -26.44 10.20
CA ASP A 2 -1.07 -25.58 9.69
C ASP A 2 -1.56 -24.41 8.82
N SER A 3 -2.73 -24.56 8.19
CA SER A 3 -3.32 -23.54 7.32
C SER A 3 -3.70 -22.25 8.08
N TYR A 4 -4.31 -22.36 9.27
CA TYR A 4 -4.67 -21.17 10.05
C TYR A 4 -3.43 -20.43 10.60
N LYS A 5 -2.37 -21.18 10.96
CA LYS A 5 -1.10 -20.59 11.41
C LYS A 5 -0.45 -19.81 10.28
N LEU A 6 -0.48 -20.35 9.06
CA LEU A 6 0.02 -19.67 7.87
C LEU A 6 -0.80 -18.42 7.55
N LEU A 7 -2.14 -18.49 7.60
CA LEU A 7 -3.02 -17.33 7.41
C LEU A 7 -2.74 -16.22 8.42
N PHE A 8 -2.63 -16.57 9.69
CA PHE A 8 -2.31 -15.62 10.76
C PHE A 8 -0.93 -14.99 10.54
N THR A 9 0.08 -15.80 10.24
CA THR A 9 1.45 -15.35 10.00
C THR A 9 1.51 -14.40 8.79
N ASN A 10 0.85 -14.73 7.68
CA ASN A 10 0.84 -13.89 6.49
C ASN A 10 0.13 -12.55 6.75
N ASN A 11 -0.96 -12.55 7.53
CA ASN A 11 -1.64 -11.32 7.94
C ASN A 11 -0.76 -10.47 8.87
N LEU A 12 -0.01 -11.09 9.78
CA LEU A 12 0.94 -10.40 10.65
C LEU A 12 2.10 -9.79 9.85
N ILE A 13 2.65 -10.53 8.89
CA ILE A 13 3.69 -10.01 7.98
C ILE A 13 3.15 -8.84 7.17
N ALA A 14 1.95 -8.95 6.60
CA ALA A 14 1.32 -7.87 5.87
C ALA A 14 1.12 -6.63 6.74
N PHE A 15 0.68 -6.84 7.98
CA PHE A 15 0.52 -5.76 8.95
C PHE A 15 1.84 -5.04 9.21
N LEU A 16 2.89 -5.79 9.53
CA LEU A 16 4.21 -5.27 9.87
C LEU A 16 4.87 -4.57 8.67
N ALA A 17 4.76 -5.13 7.47
CA ALA A 17 5.32 -4.52 6.26
C ALA A 17 4.74 -3.12 6.01
N ILE A 18 3.41 -2.98 6.13
CA ILE A 18 2.73 -1.69 5.94
C ILE A 18 3.06 -0.73 7.09
N PHE A 19 3.12 -1.23 8.33
CA PHE A 19 3.46 -0.42 9.49
C PHE A 19 4.88 0.15 9.36
N LEU A 20 5.87 -0.70 9.05
CA LEU A 20 7.26 -0.28 8.86
C LEU A 20 7.41 0.70 7.69
N ALA A 21 6.72 0.47 6.58
CA ALA A 21 6.69 1.41 5.46
C ALA A 21 6.09 2.77 5.87
N SER A 22 5.03 2.76 6.69
CA SER A 22 4.39 3.98 7.21
C SER A 22 5.30 4.74 8.18
N VAL A 23 6.00 4.03 9.06
CA VAL A 23 7.01 4.61 9.96
C VAL A 23 8.14 5.24 9.15
N ALA A 24 8.70 4.51 8.18
CA ALA A 24 9.77 5.02 7.32
C ALA A 24 9.34 6.28 6.55
N MET A 25 8.16 6.26 5.93
CA MET A 25 7.60 7.42 5.24
C MET A 25 7.47 8.63 6.16
N LYS A 26 6.93 8.43 7.38
CA LYS A 26 6.72 9.51 8.35
C LYS A 26 8.02 10.24 8.67
N TYR A 27 9.11 9.50 8.86
CA TYR A 27 10.42 10.11 9.15
C TYR A 27 11.15 10.66 7.92
N LEU A 28 10.90 10.12 6.73
CA LEU A 28 11.58 10.56 5.50
C LEU A 28 10.91 11.76 4.83
N SER A 29 9.59 11.85 4.92
CA SER A 29 8.79 12.78 4.10
C SER A 29 7.60 13.40 4.83
N GLY A 30 7.33 13.00 6.07
CA GLY A 30 6.12 13.41 6.78
C GLY A 30 4.85 12.83 6.16
N PHE A 31 3.71 13.21 6.74
CA PHE A 31 2.38 12.91 6.22
C PHE A 31 1.35 13.88 6.80
N ASP A 32 0.57 14.49 5.93
CA ASP A 32 -0.61 15.28 6.27
C ASP A 32 -1.85 14.63 5.65
N ALA A 33 -2.98 14.57 6.36
CA ALA A 33 -4.19 13.97 5.83
C ALA A 33 -4.85 14.81 4.72
N GLU A 34 -4.78 16.15 4.84
CA GLU A 34 -5.40 17.12 3.93
C GLU A 34 -4.57 17.37 2.67
N ILE A 35 -3.26 17.19 2.77
CA ILE A 35 -2.35 17.41 1.63
C ILE A 35 -1.82 16.08 1.10
N GLY A 36 -1.38 15.18 1.99
CA GLY A 36 -0.77 13.90 1.64
C GLY A 36 0.73 13.87 1.93
N SER A 37 1.47 13.08 1.15
CA SER A 37 2.93 13.03 1.17
C SER A 37 3.43 12.74 -0.24
N TYR A 38 4.52 13.38 -0.67
CA TYR A 38 5.17 13.09 -1.95
C TYR A 38 5.92 11.75 -1.98
N LEU A 39 5.97 11.01 -0.87
CA LEU A 39 6.58 9.69 -0.82
C LEU A 39 5.74 8.74 0.03
N TYR A 40 4.63 8.25 -0.53
CA TYR A 40 3.70 7.40 0.20
C TYR A 40 4.08 5.91 0.13
N LEU A 41 5.14 5.53 0.86
CA LEU A 41 5.66 4.15 0.90
C LEU A 41 4.61 3.05 1.22
N PRO A 42 3.57 3.28 2.05
CA PRO A 42 2.62 2.23 2.39
C PRO A 42 1.89 1.63 1.18
N ILE A 43 1.71 2.35 0.07
CA ILE A 43 1.03 1.79 -1.10
C ILE A 43 1.84 0.66 -1.74
N GLY A 44 3.16 0.82 -1.83
CA GLY A 44 4.05 -0.20 -2.36
C GLY A 44 4.08 -1.44 -1.49
N ALA A 45 4.07 -1.26 -0.16
CA ALA A 45 3.98 -2.36 0.79
C ALA A 45 2.67 -3.15 0.62
N LYS A 46 1.54 -2.46 0.44
CA LYS A 46 0.24 -3.11 0.18
C LYS A 46 0.24 -3.92 -1.11
N ILE A 47 0.72 -3.32 -2.22
CA ILE A 47 0.83 -4.01 -3.51
C ILE A 47 1.69 -5.27 -3.34
N LEU A 48 2.86 -5.14 -2.71
CA LEU A 48 3.78 -6.25 -2.48
C LEU A 48 3.13 -7.39 -1.70
N VAL A 49 2.48 -7.11 -0.56
CA VAL A 49 1.90 -8.18 0.27
C VAL A 49 0.73 -8.86 -0.42
N PHE A 50 -0.03 -8.15 -1.27
CA PHE A 50 -1.06 -8.77 -2.09
C PHE A 50 -0.49 -9.60 -3.24
N LEU A 51 0.62 -9.19 -3.85
CA LEU A 51 1.33 -10.00 -4.85
C LEU A 51 1.90 -11.28 -4.22
N LEU A 52 2.45 -11.20 -3.01
CA LEU A 52 3.08 -12.34 -2.34
C LEU A 52 2.07 -13.32 -1.73
N PHE A 53 1.02 -12.81 -1.10
CA PHE A 53 0.11 -13.62 -0.28
C PHE A 53 -1.32 -13.68 -0.81
N GLY A 54 -1.66 -12.92 -1.85
CA GLY A 54 -3.01 -12.85 -2.40
C GLY A 54 -4.01 -12.15 -1.48
N ARG A 55 -5.30 -12.30 -1.77
CA ARG A 55 -6.40 -11.55 -1.11
C ARG A 55 -6.60 -11.91 0.37
N GLN A 56 -6.08 -13.04 0.82
CA GLN A 56 -6.26 -13.55 2.20
C GLN A 56 -5.62 -12.69 3.28
N VAL A 57 -4.68 -11.79 2.92
CA VAL A 57 -4.04 -10.87 3.89
C VAL A 57 -4.77 -9.54 4.05
N LEU A 58 -5.90 -9.35 3.36
CA LEU A 58 -6.70 -8.12 3.46
C LEU A 58 -7.02 -7.72 4.92
N PRO A 59 -7.37 -8.64 5.85
CA PRO A 59 -7.58 -8.26 7.25
C PRO A 59 -6.35 -7.59 7.90
N GLY A 60 -5.15 -8.15 7.71
CA GLY A 60 -3.90 -7.58 8.20
C GLY A 60 -3.56 -6.23 7.56
N VAL A 61 -3.85 -6.08 6.26
CA VAL A 61 -3.71 -4.81 5.54
C VAL A 61 -4.65 -3.74 6.11
N MET A 62 -5.93 -4.06 6.31
CA MET A 62 -6.93 -3.13 6.87
C MET A 62 -6.57 -2.77 8.31
N ALA A 63 -6.21 -3.75 9.14
CA ALA A 63 -5.79 -3.54 10.51
C ALA A 63 -4.58 -2.59 10.60
N SER A 64 -3.58 -2.77 9.73
CA SER A 64 -2.41 -1.90 9.69
C SER A 64 -2.76 -0.48 9.24
N CYS A 65 -3.62 -0.33 8.23
CA CYS A 65 -4.06 0.99 7.78
C CYS A 65 -4.77 1.78 8.88
N ILE A 66 -5.67 1.13 9.64
CA ILE A 66 -6.34 1.76 10.78
C ILE A 66 -5.34 2.07 11.89
N PHE A 67 -4.51 1.10 12.26
CA PHE A 67 -3.52 1.25 13.32
C PHE A 67 -2.54 2.40 13.05
N CYS A 68 -1.98 2.47 11.83
CA CYS A 68 -1.10 3.58 11.42
C CYS A 68 -1.83 4.92 11.48
N GLY A 69 -3.08 4.97 11.02
CA GLY A 69 -3.92 6.15 11.10
C GLY A 69 -4.08 6.72 12.51
N VAL A 70 -4.37 5.85 13.47
CA VAL A 70 -4.54 6.23 14.87
C VAL A 70 -3.20 6.58 15.51
N ILE A 71 -2.20 5.69 15.40
CA ILE A 71 -0.96 5.79 16.17
C ILE A 71 0.06 6.74 15.55
N LEU A 72 0.17 6.76 14.22
CA LEU A 72 1.19 7.55 13.53
C LEU A 72 0.66 8.90 13.06
N PHE A 73 -0.63 8.99 12.70
CA PHE A 73 -1.22 10.15 12.04
C PHE A 73 -2.31 10.85 12.88
N GLY A 74 -2.34 10.59 14.19
CA GLY A 74 -3.19 11.32 15.14
C GLY A 74 -4.68 11.24 14.83
N SER A 75 -5.14 10.06 14.37
CA SER A 75 -6.53 9.85 13.94
C SER A 75 -6.99 10.81 12.84
N TRP A 76 -6.10 11.15 11.90
CA TRP A 76 -6.39 12.07 10.80
C TRP A 76 -6.90 13.43 11.29
N GLY A 77 -6.19 14.03 12.25
CA GLY A 77 -6.56 15.32 12.84
C GLY A 77 -7.80 15.26 13.74
N GLY A 78 -8.06 14.10 14.37
CA GLY A 78 -9.22 13.88 15.24
C GLY A 78 -10.46 13.30 14.55
N ASN A 79 -10.40 13.06 13.24
CA ASN A 79 -11.55 12.70 12.40
C ASN A 79 -11.60 11.21 12.11
N PHE A 80 -11.80 10.42 13.17
CA PHE A 80 -11.65 8.97 13.13
C PHE A 80 -12.51 8.28 12.06
N VAL A 81 -13.80 8.60 11.95
CA VAL A 81 -14.72 7.89 11.04
C VAL A 81 -14.31 8.09 9.58
N TRP A 82 -14.17 9.35 9.14
CA TRP A 82 -13.78 9.67 7.77
C TRP A 82 -12.35 9.22 7.45
N GLY A 83 -11.44 9.39 8.41
CA GLY A 83 -10.08 8.89 8.33
C GLY A 83 -10.01 7.38 8.12
N ALA A 84 -10.76 6.61 8.93
CA ALA A 84 -10.84 5.16 8.84
C ALA A 84 -11.46 4.70 7.51
N VAL A 85 -12.55 5.32 7.05
CA VAL A 85 -13.16 5.01 5.74
C VAL A 85 -12.15 5.26 4.60
N GLY A 86 -11.45 6.39 4.62
CA GLY A 86 -10.38 6.68 3.65
C GLY A 86 -9.21 5.69 3.74
N ALA A 87 -8.87 5.21 4.94
CA ALA A 87 -7.84 4.20 5.14
C ALA A 87 -8.24 2.83 4.60
N LEU A 88 -9.48 2.43 4.78
CA LEU A 88 -10.03 1.18 4.26
C LEU A 88 -10.11 1.21 2.73
N MET A 89 -10.52 2.32 2.13
CA MET A 89 -10.43 2.46 0.68
C MET A 89 -9.00 2.37 0.17
N GLY A 90 -8.04 2.94 0.90
CA GLY A 90 -6.63 2.77 0.59
C GLY A 90 -6.09 1.36 0.83
N ALA A 91 -6.73 0.52 1.64
CA ALA A 91 -6.42 -0.90 1.76
C ALA A 91 -6.97 -1.70 0.57
N LEU A 92 -8.13 -1.30 0.03
CA LEU A 92 -8.81 -1.97 -1.08
C LEU A 92 -8.26 -1.58 -2.46
N ALA A 93 -7.72 -0.37 -2.61
CA ALA A 93 -7.28 0.16 -3.91
C ALA A 93 -6.37 -0.79 -4.71
N PRO A 94 -5.34 -1.45 -4.13
CA PRO A 94 -4.52 -2.42 -4.87
C PRO A 94 -5.31 -3.64 -5.36
N LEU A 95 -6.24 -4.16 -4.54
CA LEU A 95 -7.05 -5.32 -4.92
C LEU A 95 -8.06 -4.98 -6.02
N ILE A 96 -8.69 -3.81 -5.94
CA ILE A 96 -9.57 -3.29 -6.99
C ILE A 96 -8.79 -3.16 -8.29
N SER A 97 -7.57 -2.63 -8.21
CA SER A 97 -6.66 -2.46 -9.35
C SER A 97 -6.29 -3.80 -9.98
N MET A 98 -5.83 -4.76 -9.17
CA MET A 98 -5.51 -6.12 -9.63
C MET A 98 -6.71 -6.78 -10.30
N TRP A 99 -7.89 -6.72 -9.66
CA TRP A 99 -9.11 -7.31 -10.19
C TRP A 99 -9.51 -6.70 -11.53
N PHE A 100 -9.48 -5.36 -11.65
CA PHE A 100 -9.86 -4.66 -12.87
C PHE A 100 -8.92 -5.02 -14.04
N ILE A 101 -7.60 -5.00 -13.79
CA ILE A 101 -6.58 -5.35 -14.77
C ILE A 101 -6.71 -6.81 -15.23
N GLN A 102 -6.93 -7.74 -14.30
CA GLN A 102 -7.19 -9.15 -14.60
C GLN A 102 -8.47 -9.32 -15.43
N LYS A 103 -9.52 -8.56 -15.12
CA LYS A 103 -10.79 -8.59 -15.86
C LYS A 103 -10.63 -8.15 -17.31
N LEU A 104 -9.71 -7.22 -17.58
CA LEU A 104 -9.33 -6.80 -18.93
C LEU A 104 -8.39 -7.81 -19.63
N LYS A 105 -8.06 -8.93 -19.00
CA LYS A 105 -7.17 -9.99 -19.50
C LYS A 105 -5.76 -9.48 -19.87
N MET A 106 -5.29 -8.43 -19.20
CA MET A 106 -3.96 -7.87 -19.47
C MET A 106 -2.83 -8.66 -18.79
N ILE A 107 -3.05 -9.14 -17.55
CA ILE A 107 -2.10 -9.95 -16.79
C ILE A 107 -2.81 -10.72 -15.67
N ASP A 108 -2.28 -11.87 -15.27
CA ASP A 108 -2.73 -12.61 -14.08
C ASP A 108 -1.77 -12.41 -12.89
N PHE A 109 -2.16 -11.56 -11.94
CA PHE A 109 -1.42 -11.32 -10.70
C PHE A 109 -1.37 -12.53 -9.74
N SER A 110 -2.12 -13.60 -10.01
CA SER A 110 -2.10 -14.84 -9.23
C SER A 110 -0.91 -15.73 -9.61
N ASN A 111 -0.36 -15.57 -10.82
CA ASN A 111 0.82 -16.28 -11.29
C ASN A 111 1.99 -15.30 -11.47
N LEU A 112 2.85 -15.22 -10.45
CA LEU A 112 4.02 -14.33 -10.46
C LEU A 112 5.03 -14.62 -11.59
N LYS A 113 4.97 -15.78 -12.25
CA LYS A 113 5.94 -16.16 -13.30
C LYS A 113 5.86 -15.28 -14.54
N ASP A 114 4.67 -14.78 -14.86
CA ASP A 114 4.43 -14.00 -16.08
C ASP A 114 4.52 -12.48 -15.82
N ILE A 115 4.91 -12.09 -14.61
CA ILE A 115 4.91 -10.70 -14.14
C ILE A 115 6.34 -10.17 -14.16
N ASP A 116 6.54 -9.11 -14.93
CA ASP A 116 7.77 -8.32 -14.89
C ASP A 116 7.57 -6.97 -14.19
N PHE A 117 8.65 -6.20 -14.07
CA PHE A 117 8.61 -4.88 -13.43
C PHE A 117 7.65 -3.89 -14.11
N ARG A 118 7.40 -4.00 -15.42
CA ARG A 118 6.49 -3.10 -16.17
C ARG A 118 5.04 -3.36 -15.78
N HIS A 119 4.67 -4.62 -15.60
CA HIS A 119 3.34 -4.98 -15.10
C HIS A 119 3.12 -4.45 -13.68
N ILE A 120 4.15 -4.52 -12.82
CA ILE A 120 4.06 -3.97 -11.46
C ILE A 120 4.01 -2.44 -11.49
N LEU A 121 4.78 -1.77 -12.35
CA LEU A 121 4.73 -0.32 -12.53
C LEU A 121 3.33 0.14 -12.98
N PHE A 122 2.74 -0.57 -13.93
CA PHE A 122 1.38 -0.32 -14.37
C PHE A 122 0.37 -0.50 -13.24
N LEU A 123 0.52 -1.57 -12.43
CA LEU A 123 -0.30 -1.77 -11.24
C LEU A 123 -0.14 -0.65 -10.21
N ILE A 124 1.08 -0.16 -9.97
CA ILE A 124 1.35 0.98 -9.08
C ILE A 124 0.59 2.21 -9.56
N PHE A 125 0.70 2.55 -10.84
CA PHE A 125 0.07 3.76 -11.39
C PHE A 125 -1.44 3.67 -11.34
N PHE A 126 -2.01 2.52 -11.70
CA PHE A 126 -3.45 2.33 -11.65
C PHE A 126 -3.97 2.34 -10.21
N THR A 127 -3.21 1.76 -9.28
CA THR A 127 -3.52 1.79 -7.85
C THR A 127 -3.46 3.20 -7.28
N ALA A 128 -2.46 4.00 -7.65
CA ALA A 128 -2.33 5.40 -7.24
C ALA A 128 -3.55 6.23 -7.68
N ILE A 129 -4.02 6.04 -8.91
CA ILE A 129 -5.21 6.73 -9.42
C ILE A 129 -6.44 6.36 -8.57
N ILE A 130 -6.69 5.06 -8.36
CA ILE A 130 -7.84 4.61 -7.56
C ILE A 130 -7.74 5.10 -6.12
N HIS A 131 -6.56 5.03 -5.51
CA HIS A 131 -6.33 5.44 -4.14
C HIS A 131 -6.53 6.95 -3.96
N ALA A 132 -5.86 7.78 -4.77
CA ALA A 132 -5.96 9.23 -4.69
C ALA A 132 -7.39 9.72 -4.95
N LEU A 133 -8.06 9.22 -6.00
CA LEU A 133 -9.43 9.62 -6.33
C LEU A 133 -10.44 9.18 -5.27
N SER A 134 -10.35 7.93 -4.79
CA SER A 134 -11.28 7.46 -3.75
C SER A 134 -11.13 8.26 -2.46
N ARG A 135 -9.90 8.54 -2.03
CA ARG A 135 -9.65 9.34 -0.84
C ARG A 135 -10.10 10.78 -1.03
N PHE A 136 -9.83 11.39 -2.19
CA PHE A 136 -10.30 12.73 -2.53
C PHE A 136 -11.84 12.83 -2.41
N VAL A 137 -12.59 11.91 -3.03
CA VAL A 137 -14.06 11.92 -2.96
C VAL A 137 -14.57 11.78 -1.53
N ILE A 138 -13.94 10.93 -0.72
CA ILE A 138 -14.33 10.73 0.70
C ILE A 138 -14.04 11.98 1.52
N TYR A 139 -12.86 12.58 1.36
CA TYR A 139 -12.45 13.73 2.18
C TYR A 139 -13.10 15.03 1.70
N ALA A 140 -13.36 15.20 0.41
CA ALA A 140 -14.13 16.32 -0.11
C ALA A 140 -15.58 16.30 0.41
N LYS A 141 -16.18 15.11 0.54
CA LYS A 141 -17.55 14.95 1.04
C LYS A 141 -17.68 15.05 2.55
N SER A 142 -16.59 14.89 3.30
CA SER A 142 -16.70 14.86 4.75
C SER A 142 -17.03 16.25 5.32
N GLU A 143 -16.71 17.33 4.61
CA GLU A 143 -16.70 18.72 5.10
C GLU A 143 -15.78 18.93 6.33
N VAL A 144 -15.03 17.90 6.68
CA VAL A 144 -14.16 17.84 7.86
C VAL A 144 -12.73 18.21 7.51
N PHE A 145 -12.32 18.02 6.25
CA PHE A 145 -11.00 18.35 5.75
C PHE A 145 -11.10 19.55 4.80
N SER A 146 -10.22 20.54 4.96
CA SER A 146 -10.15 21.68 4.04
C SER A 146 -9.18 21.38 2.91
N ILE A 147 -9.63 20.61 1.91
CA ILE A 147 -8.74 20.14 0.85
C ILE A 147 -8.76 21.04 -0.39
N SER A 148 -7.56 21.43 -0.85
CA SER A 148 -7.34 21.98 -2.19
C SER A 148 -7.26 20.80 -3.19
N PRO A 149 -8.13 20.72 -4.21
CA PRO A 149 -8.12 19.58 -5.14
C PRO A 149 -6.78 19.38 -5.85
N ILE A 150 -6.10 20.47 -6.21
CA ILE A 150 -4.83 20.44 -6.93
C ILE A 150 -3.73 19.93 -5.99
N ASP A 151 -3.64 20.47 -4.78
CA ASP A 151 -2.61 20.07 -3.83
C ASP A 151 -2.84 18.62 -3.39
N PHE A 152 -4.09 18.27 -3.07
CA PHE A 152 -4.46 16.91 -2.69
C PHE A 152 -4.08 15.89 -3.76
N LEU A 153 -4.59 16.05 -4.99
CA LEU A 153 -4.37 15.07 -6.05
C LEU A 153 -2.90 15.01 -6.47
N SER A 154 -2.20 16.16 -6.53
CA SER A 154 -0.78 16.17 -6.90
C SER A 154 0.07 15.41 -5.88
N HIS A 155 -0.13 15.62 -4.57
CA HIS A 155 0.64 14.96 -3.54
C HIS A 155 0.28 13.48 -3.41
N TYR A 156 -1.02 13.14 -3.37
CA TYR A 156 -1.43 11.74 -3.24
C TYR A 156 -1.06 10.91 -4.47
N LEU A 157 -1.32 11.41 -5.68
CA LEU A 157 -1.03 10.65 -6.89
C LEU A 157 0.47 10.45 -7.08
N VAL A 158 1.27 11.53 -7.00
CA VAL A 158 2.72 11.46 -7.14
C VAL A 158 3.33 10.66 -6.00
N GLY A 159 2.84 10.89 -4.77
CA GLY A 159 3.27 10.18 -3.57
C GLY A 159 3.07 8.69 -3.65
N ASP A 160 1.90 8.24 -4.10
CA ASP A 160 1.61 6.83 -4.28
C ASP A 160 2.47 6.21 -5.39
N MET A 161 2.64 6.91 -6.51
CA MET A 161 3.48 6.42 -7.61
C MET A 161 4.93 6.25 -7.16
N LEU A 162 5.53 7.29 -6.57
CA LEU A 162 6.90 7.25 -6.08
C LEU A 162 7.07 6.25 -4.94
N GLY A 163 6.16 6.24 -3.98
CA GLY A 163 6.20 5.32 -2.84
C GLY A 163 6.08 3.86 -3.27
N GLY A 164 5.20 3.57 -4.24
CA GLY A 164 5.05 2.27 -4.86
C GLY A 164 6.34 1.81 -5.55
N ILE A 165 6.93 2.67 -6.38
CA ILE A 165 8.19 2.37 -7.08
C ILE A 165 9.32 2.11 -6.09
N VAL A 166 9.50 2.99 -5.11
CA VAL A 166 10.60 2.89 -4.14
C VAL A 166 10.54 1.58 -3.38
N VAL A 167 9.37 1.18 -2.86
CA VAL A 167 9.25 -0.07 -2.11
C VAL A 167 9.51 -1.30 -2.99
N ILE A 168 8.87 -1.38 -4.17
CA ILE A 168 9.07 -2.52 -5.07
C ILE A 168 10.52 -2.62 -5.52
N TRP A 169 11.12 -1.50 -5.93
CA TRP A 169 12.53 -1.48 -6.35
C TRP A 169 13.48 -1.88 -5.23
N THR A 170 13.24 -1.37 -4.02
CA THR A 170 14.02 -1.71 -2.82
C THR A 170 13.98 -3.20 -2.55
N VAL A 171 12.79 -3.81 -2.55
CA VAL A 171 12.65 -5.25 -2.33
C VAL A 171 13.34 -6.05 -3.43
N LEU A 172 13.17 -5.68 -4.70
CA LEU A 172 13.81 -6.37 -5.82
C LEU A 172 15.35 -6.29 -5.78
N LYS A 173 15.92 -5.23 -5.19
CA LYS A 173 17.38 -5.07 -5.05
C LYS A 173 17.95 -5.72 -3.79
N ILE A 174 17.22 -5.66 -2.69
CA ILE A 174 17.70 -6.14 -1.39
C ILE A 174 17.46 -7.64 -1.22
N LEU A 175 16.32 -8.17 -1.68
CA LEU A 175 15.98 -9.59 -1.53
C LEU A 175 17.05 -10.55 -2.11
N PRO A 176 17.61 -10.31 -3.31
CA PRO A 176 18.66 -11.18 -3.86
C PRO A 176 19.93 -11.23 -3.01
N LEU A 177 20.27 -10.15 -2.31
CA LEU A 177 21.46 -10.10 -1.44
C LEU A 177 21.33 -11.06 -0.27
N PHE A 178 20.14 -11.14 0.34
CA PHE A 178 19.88 -12.07 1.44
C PHE A 178 19.80 -13.53 0.99
N VAL A 179 19.20 -13.79 -0.19
CA VAL A 179 19.15 -15.14 -0.77
C VAL A 179 20.56 -15.62 -1.17
N SER A 180 21.39 -14.73 -1.73
CA SER A 180 22.77 -15.07 -2.07
C SER A 180 23.62 -15.32 -0.82
N ALA A 181 23.49 -14.50 0.22
CA ALA A 181 24.19 -14.68 1.48
C ALA A 181 23.83 -16.00 2.19
N THR A 182 22.57 -16.42 2.15
CA THR A 182 22.11 -17.69 2.76
C THR A 182 22.51 -18.93 1.97
N ASN A 183 22.78 -18.81 0.67
CA ASN A 183 23.33 -19.90 -0.13
C ASN A 183 24.84 -20.06 0.08
N LEU A 184 25.57 -18.97 0.34
CA LEU A 184 26.98 -19.01 0.70
C LEU A 184 27.22 -19.59 2.10
N SER A 185 26.28 -19.42 3.04
CA SER A 185 26.38 -20.02 4.39
C SER A 185 26.03 -21.51 4.45
N LYS A 186 25.68 -22.13 3.31
CA LYS A 186 25.33 -23.56 3.20
C LYS A 186 26.38 -24.38 2.44
N VAL A 187 27.49 -23.75 2.04
CA VAL A 187 28.67 -24.37 1.43
C VAL A 187 29.79 -24.34 2.45
#